data_AF-A0A239BPE8-F1
#
_entry.id   AF-A0A239BPE8-F1
#
_cell.length_a   1.000
_cell.length_b   1.000
_cell.length_c   1.000
_cell.angle_alpha   90.00
_cell.angle_beta   90.00
_cell.angle_gamma   90.00
#
_symmetry.space_group_name_H-M   'P 1'
#
loop_
_entity.id
_entity.type
_entity.pdbx_description
1 polymer ?
#
loop_
_entity_poly.entity_id
_entity_poly.type
_entity_poly.pdbx_seq_one_letter_code
_entity_poly.pdbx_strand_id
1 'polypeptide(L)' 'MRLPTVRGLVVGRSLLYPPDGDVAAAVDAAVELL' A
#
# COMPACT_ATOMS: atom_id res chain seq x y z
N MET A 1 3.93 -3.78 -16.95
CA MET A 1 4.76 -4.94 -16.54
C MET A 1 4.19 -5.48 -15.24
N ARG A 2 3.51 -6.64 -15.25
CA ARG A 2 3.03 -7.28 -14.01
C ARG A 2 4.20 -8.08 -13.44
N LEU A 3 4.58 -7.83 -12.19
CA LEU A 3 5.63 -8.56 -11.50
C LEU A 3 5.08 -9.94 -11.10
N PRO A 4 5.46 -11.04 -11.78
CA PRO A 4 4.80 -12.34 -11.63
C PRO A 4 4.99 -12.99 -10.25
N THR A 5 5.93 -12.48 -9.46
CA THR A 5 6.23 -12.96 -8.10
C THR A 5 5.53 -12.15 -7.01
N VAL A 6 4.93 -11.01 -7.36
CA VAL A 6 4.20 -10.17 -6.39
C VAL A 6 2.79 -10.73 -6.29
N ARG A 7 2.53 -11.48 -5.20
CA ARG A 7 1.22 -12.07 -4.90
C ARG A 7 0.34 -11.16 -4.02
N GLY A 8 0.81 -9.95 -3.72
CA GLY A 8 0.13 -8.96 -2.88
C GLY A 8 1.08 -7.83 -2.48
N LEU A 9 0.56 -6.83 -1.77
CA LEU A 9 1.34 -5.70 -1.26
C LEU A 9 1.83 -5.98 0.17
N VAL A 10 3.14 -5.87 0.44
CA VAL A 10 3.66 -5.89 1.81
C VAL A 10 3.57 -4.49 2.39
N VAL A 11 2.57 -4.28 3.22
CA VAL A 11 2.35 -3.03 3.94
C VAL A 11 3.35 -2.90 5.09
N GLY A 12 4.41 -2.13 4.88
CA GLY A 12 5.42 -1.85 5.90
C GLY A 12 5.07 -0.67 6.82
N ARG A 13 6.07 -0.13 7.52
CA ARG A 13 5.94 1.03 8.44
C ARG A 13 5.27 2.26 7.81
N SER A 14 5.29 2.37 6.49
CA SER A 14 4.72 3.49 5.75
C SER A 14 3.18 3.59 5.79
N LEU A 15 2.45 2.49 6.00
CA LEU A 15 1.00 2.58 6.31
C LEU A 15 0.71 2.48 7.81
N LEU A 16 1.68 2.09 8.64
CA LEU A 16 1.53 2.10 10.10
C LEU A 16 1.60 3.54 10.64
N TYR A 17 2.37 4.41 9.96
CA TYR A 17 2.52 5.84 10.24
C TYR A 17 2.67 6.62 8.93
N PRO A 18 1.58 6.88 8.20
CA PRO A 18 1.66 7.70 7.00
C PRO A 18 2.05 9.14 7.36
N PRO A 19 2.77 9.86 6.47
CA PRO A 19 3.32 11.19 6.77
C PRO A 19 2.24 12.24 7.08
N ASP A 20 1.03 12.05 6.53
CA ASP A 20 -0.17 12.84 6.78
C ASP A 20 -1.06 12.27 7.90
N GLY A 21 -0.71 11.10 8.45
CA GLY A 21 -1.47 10.41 9.49
C GLY A 21 -2.74 9.71 8.99
N ASP A 22 -3.05 9.75 7.70
CA ASP A 22 -4.26 9.13 7.14
C ASP A 22 -3.99 7.72 6.61
N VAL A 23 -4.24 6.74 7.48
CA VAL A 23 -4.09 5.31 7.15
C VAL A 23 -5.13 4.87 6.12
N ALA A 24 -6.34 5.45 6.12
CA ALA A 24 -7.41 5.03 5.23
C ALA A 24 -7.09 5.42 3.78
N ALA A 25 -6.71 6.68 3.55
CA ALA A 25 -6.31 7.15 2.22
C ALA A 25 -5.11 6.38 1.66
N ALA A 26 -4.15 6.04 2.53
CA ALA A 26 -2.97 5.30 2.13
C ALA A 26 -3.27 3.81 1.82
N VAL A 27 -4.29 3.21 2.46
CA VAL A 27 -4.82 1.88 2.11
C VAL A 27 -5.59 1.91 0.78
N ASP A 28 -6.44 2.91 0.56
CA ASP A 28 -7.21 3.03 -0.67
C ASP A 28 -6.30 3.15 -1.91
N ALA A 29 -5.27 4.00 -1.86
CA ALA A 29 -4.30 4.13 -2.94
C ALA A 29 -3.51 2.84 -3.22
N ALA A 30 -3.25 2.03 -2.19
CA ALA A 30 -2.60 0.74 -2.33
C ALA A 30 -3.49 -0.31 -3.01
N VAL A 31 -4.80 -0.28 -2.75
CA VAL A 31 -5.78 -1.18 -3.37
C VAL A 31 -5.97 -0.85 -4.85
N GLU A 32 -5.92 0.42 -5.25
CA GLU A 32 -6.02 0.82 -6.67
C GLU A 32 -4.85 0.32 -7.54
N LEU A 33 -3.72 -0.07 -6.93
CA LEU A 33 -2.51 -0.53 -7.65
C LEU A 33 -2.48 -2.04 -7.94
N LEU A 34 -3.46 -2.82 -7.46
CA LEU A 34 -3.56 -4.28 -7.66
C LEU A 34 -4.42 -4.64 -8.88
#